data_AF-A0AB33JGN6-F1
#
_entry.id   AF-A0AB33JGN6-F1
#
_cell.length_a   1.000
_cell.length_b   1.000
_cell.length_c   1.000
_cell.angle_alpha   90.00
_cell.angle_beta   90.00
_cell.angle_gamma   90.00
#
_symmetry.space_group_name_H-M   'P 1'
#
loop_
_entity.id
_entity.type
_entity.pdbx_description
1 polymer ?
#
loop_
_entity_poly.entity_id
_entity_poly.type
_entity_poly.pdbx_seq_one_letter_code
_entity_poly.pdbx_strand_id
1 'polypeptide(L)'
;MTIAVDFDGTIVEHKYPEIGEELPFATETLKMLIKDQHRLILWSVREGKLLDDAVNWCRERGVEFYAVNRDYPEEEQEKNNHFSRKLKVEMFIDDRNLGGLPDWGQIYHMIHDHKTYNDILRERSSQGMYQEEEMPKKKHWWQF
;
A
#
# COMPACT_ATOMS: atom_id res chain seq x y z
N MET A 1 6.76 -11.48 -6.80
CA MET A 1 5.44 -11.00 -7.31
C MET A 1 5.61 -9.59 -7.85
N THR A 2 4.73 -9.18 -8.75
CA THR A 2 4.47 -7.79 -9.11
C THR A 2 3.34 -7.27 -8.22
N ILE A 3 3.61 -6.20 -7.49
CA ILE A 3 2.73 -5.61 -6.49
C ILE A 3 2.48 -4.15 -6.86
N ALA A 4 1.22 -3.77 -7.02
CA ALA A 4 0.82 -2.37 -7.15
C ALA A 4 0.69 -1.76 -5.75
N VAL A 5 1.30 -0.59 -5.54
CA VAL A 5 1.30 0.11 -4.25
C VAL A 5 0.79 1.53 -4.47
N ASP A 6 -0.31 1.88 -3.80
CA ASP A 6 -0.81 3.25 -3.77
C ASP A 6 0.13 4.18 -2.99
N PHE A 7 -0.02 5.50 -3.17
CA PHE A 7 0.81 6.51 -2.51
C PHE A 7 0.09 7.18 -1.32
N ASP A 8 -1.03 7.86 -1.56
CA ASP A 8 -1.67 8.80 -0.61
C ASP A 8 -2.65 8.11 0.34
N GLY A 9 -2.24 7.94 1.60
CA GLY A 9 -2.93 7.10 2.58
C GLY A 9 -2.30 5.72 2.72
N THR A 10 -1.37 5.37 1.83
CA THR A 10 -0.72 4.05 1.78
C THR A 10 0.76 4.10 2.14
N ILE A 11 1.56 4.91 1.44
CA ILE A 11 2.99 5.12 1.76
C ILE A 11 3.14 6.33 2.70
N VAL A 12 2.35 7.36 2.46
CA VAL A 12 2.31 8.60 3.24
C VAL A 12 0.90 8.85 3.76
N GLU A 13 0.76 9.72 4.76
CA GLU A 13 -0.55 10.24 5.16
C GLU A 13 -1.28 10.88 3.98
N HIS A 14 -2.61 10.74 3.93
CA HIS A 14 -3.42 11.34 2.87
C HIS A 14 -3.49 12.86 3.02
N LYS A 15 -2.63 13.58 2.27
CA LYS A 15 -2.58 15.05 2.23
C LYS A 15 -2.62 15.61 0.80
N TYR A 16 -3.20 14.89 -0.16
CA TYR A 16 -3.30 15.37 -1.54
C TYR A 16 -3.92 16.79 -1.60
N PRO A 17 -3.30 17.76 -2.31
CA PRO A 17 -2.22 17.59 -3.29
C PRO A 17 -0.79 17.57 -2.70
N GLU A 18 -0.59 17.98 -1.44
CA GLU A 18 0.69 17.90 -0.75
C GLU A 18 1.13 16.45 -0.51
N ILE A 19 2.39 16.25 -0.15
CA ILE A 19 2.89 14.93 0.30
C ILE A 19 2.78 14.87 1.82
N GLY A 20 2.15 13.82 2.34
CA GLY A 20 2.02 13.56 3.77
C GLY A 20 3.32 13.13 4.44
N GLU A 21 3.25 12.96 5.76
CA GLU A 21 4.34 12.28 6.48
C GLU A 21 4.34 10.80 6.11
N GLU A 22 5.50 10.16 6.19
CA GLU A 22 5.63 8.72 5.96
C GLU A 22 4.77 7.92 6.96
N LEU A 23 4.01 6.93 6.47
CA LEU A 23 3.38 5.97 7.38
C LEU A 23 4.46 5.08 8.01
N PRO A 24 4.34 4.70 9.30
CA PRO A 24 5.37 3.95 9.99
C PRO A 24 5.86 2.72 9.21
N PHE A 25 7.18 2.64 9.00
CA PHE A 25 7.88 1.57 8.29
C PHE A 25 7.56 1.39 6.80
N ALA A 26 6.83 2.30 6.17
CA ALA A 26 6.42 2.16 4.77
C ALA A 26 7.61 1.96 3.84
N THR A 27 8.57 2.89 3.81
CA THR A 27 9.70 2.78 2.87
C THR A 27 10.65 1.66 3.24
N GLU A 28 10.83 1.37 4.53
CA GLU A 28 11.63 0.23 4.99
C GLU A 28 11.06 -1.09 4.49
N THR A 29 9.77 -1.31 4.66
CA THR A 29 9.09 -2.51 4.16
C THR A 29 9.14 -2.61 2.65
N LEU A 30 8.93 -1.51 1.91
CA LEU A 30 9.04 -1.51 0.46
C LEU A 30 10.45 -1.91 -0.01
N LYS A 31 11.50 -1.41 0.65
CA LYS A 31 12.89 -1.83 0.39
C LYS A 31 13.11 -3.31 0.67
N MET A 32 12.52 -3.85 1.73
CA MET A 32 12.58 -5.28 2.04
C MET A 32 11.87 -6.13 0.96
N LEU A 33 10.69 -5.71 0.51
CA LEU A 33 9.99 -6.39 -0.59
C LEU A 33 10.81 -6.38 -1.89
N ILE A 34 11.46 -5.26 -2.23
CA ILE A 34 12.35 -5.18 -3.40
C ILE A 34 13.55 -6.13 -3.22
N LYS A 35 14.17 -6.15 -2.03
CA LYS A 35 15.29 -7.05 -1.70
C LYS A 35 14.89 -8.52 -1.88
N ASP A 36 13.67 -8.87 -1.49
CA ASP A 36 13.06 -10.19 -1.63
C ASP A 36 12.58 -10.47 -3.08
N GLN A 37 13.07 -9.70 -4.06
CA GLN A 37 12.83 -9.87 -5.50
C GLN A 37 11.39 -9.63 -5.96
N HIS A 38 10.60 -8.89 -5.18
CA HIS A 38 9.31 -8.38 -5.66
C HIS A 38 9.51 -7.16 -6.56
N ARG A 39 8.67 -7.04 -7.60
CA ARG A 39 8.58 -5.87 -8.45
C ARG A 39 7.48 -4.97 -7.90
N LEU A 40 7.82 -3.75 -7.53
CA LEU A 40 6.85 -2.79 -7.04
C LEU A 40 6.48 -1.82 -8.15
N ILE A 41 5.20 -1.63 -8.39
CA ILE A 41 4.66 -0.62 -9.31
C ILE A 41 3.98 0.45 -8.47
N LEU A 42 4.41 1.70 -8.62
CA LEU A 42 3.67 2.82 -8.02
C LEU A 42 2.33 2.94 -8.76
N TRP A 43 1.23 2.83 -8.03
CA TRP A 43 -0.13 2.88 -8.55
C TRP A 43 -0.89 4.03 -7.93
N SER A 44 -0.74 5.22 -8.49
CA SER A 44 -1.30 6.45 -7.94
C SER A 44 -2.18 7.17 -8.94
N VAL A 45 -3.22 7.84 -8.44
CA VAL A 45 -4.02 8.78 -9.23
C VAL A 45 -3.29 10.11 -9.50
N ARG A 46 -2.12 10.34 -8.89
CA ARG A 46 -1.27 11.48 -9.19
C ARG A 46 -0.84 11.45 -10.65
N GLU A 47 -0.78 12.63 -11.27
CA GLU A 47 -0.36 12.82 -12.67
C GLU A 47 0.60 14.01 -12.80
N GLY A 48 1.36 14.03 -13.89
CA GLY A 48 2.31 15.10 -14.21
C GLY A 48 3.27 15.38 -13.04
N LYS A 49 3.44 16.68 -12.71
CA LYS A 49 4.36 17.10 -11.65
C LYS A 49 4.08 16.42 -10.30
N LEU A 50 2.82 16.19 -9.94
CA LEU A 50 2.48 15.56 -8.66
C LEU A 50 2.96 14.11 -8.60
N LEU A 51 2.91 13.39 -9.73
CA LEU A 51 3.42 12.04 -9.83
C LEU A 51 4.95 12.04 -9.76
N ASP A 52 5.60 12.97 -10.46
CA ASP A 52 7.06 13.14 -10.41
C ASP A 52 7.54 13.43 -8.99
N ASP A 53 6.84 14.31 -8.25
CA ASP A 53 7.15 14.64 -6.87
C ASP A 53 7.02 13.40 -5.96
N ALA A 54 5.98 12.58 -6.11
CA ALA A 54 5.80 11.34 -5.37
C ALA A 54 6.89 10.30 -5.66
N VAL A 55 7.25 10.13 -6.94
CA VAL A 55 8.34 9.24 -7.38
C VAL A 55 9.68 9.70 -6.79
N ASN A 56 9.97 11.00 -6.85
CA ASN A 56 11.21 11.57 -6.31
C ASN A 56 11.28 11.41 -4.78
N TRP A 57 10.18 11.66 -4.08
CA TRP A 57 10.09 11.49 -2.63
C TRP A 57 10.42 10.06 -2.19
N CYS A 58 9.93 9.05 -2.93
CA CYS A 58 10.26 7.64 -2.71
C CYS A 58 11.73 7.33 -3.03
N ARG A 59 12.24 7.84 -4.15
CA ARG A 59 13.64 7.64 -4.57
C ARG A 59 14.63 8.19 -3.55
N GLU A 60 14.38 9.38 -3.01
CA GLU A 60 15.20 10.00 -1.95
C GLU A 60 15.31 9.14 -0.68
N ARG A 61 14.34 8.25 -0.45
CA ARG A 61 14.30 7.28 0.66
C ARG A 61 14.80 5.89 0.29
N GLY A 62 15.31 5.72 -0.93
CA GLY A 62 15.87 4.48 -1.45
C GLY A 62 14.83 3.49 -1.98
N VAL A 63 13.61 3.94 -2.31
CA VAL A 63 12.59 3.11 -2.96
C VAL A 63 12.53 3.48 -4.44
N GLU A 64 13.05 2.58 -5.29
CA GLU A 64 12.89 2.67 -6.75
C GLU A 64 11.84 1.67 -7.23
N PHE A 65 10.81 2.18 -7.90
CA PHE A 65 9.76 1.35 -8.47
C PHE A 65 10.19 0.74 -9.79
N TYR A 66 9.74 -0.49 -10.05
CA TYR A 66 9.89 -1.17 -11.32
C TYR A 66 9.16 -0.42 -12.45
N ALA A 67 7.95 0.08 -12.19
CA ALA A 67 7.21 0.92 -13.12
C ALA A 67 6.31 1.89 -12.34
N VAL A 68 5.77 2.89 -13.04
CA VAL A 68 4.85 3.89 -12.46
C VAL A 68 3.60 3.94 -13.34
N ASN A 69 2.44 3.60 -12.77
CA ASN A 69 1.13 3.57 -13.44
C ASN A 69 1.07 2.76 -14.75
N ARG A 70 1.93 1.74 -14.89
CA ARG A 70 2.09 0.92 -16.10
C ARG A 70 2.50 -0.51 -15.72
N ASP A 71 2.17 -1.49 -16.57
CA ASP A 71 2.51 -2.90 -16.33
C ASP A 71 4.04 -3.14 -16.37
N TYR A 72 4.78 -2.33 -17.14
CA TYR A 72 6.24 -2.39 -17.28
C TYR A 72 6.79 -1.01 -17.75
N PRO A 73 8.10 -0.70 -17.54
CA PRO A 73 8.65 0.63 -17.80
C PRO A 73 8.39 1.17 -19.23
N GLU A 74 8.57 0.31 -20.21
CA GLU A 74 8.51 0.63 -21.65
C GLU A 74 7.10 0.45 -22.24
N GLU A 75 6.04 0.37 -21.42
CA GLU A 75 4.69 0.12 -21.93
C GLU A 75 4.18 1.27 -22.81
N GLU A 76 3.91 0.96 -24.07
CA GLU A 76 3.28 1.85 -25.03
C GLU A 76 1.83 1.41 -25.32
N GLN A 77 0.86 2.20 -24.86
CA GLN A 77 -0.57 1.87 -24.97
C GLN A 77 -1.00 1.59 -26.41
N GLU A 78 -0.50 2.38 -27.37
CA GLU A 78 -0.86 2.29 -28.79
C GLU A 78 -0.28 1.06 -29.50
N LYS A 79 0.79 0.47 -28.95
CA LYS A 79 1.51 -0.65 -29.57
C LYS A 79 1.27 -1.98 -28.86
N ASN A 80 0.51 -1.99 -27.77
CA ASN A 80 0.27 -3.18 -26.96
C ASN A 80 -1.14 -3.73 -27.22
N ASN A 81 -1.23 -4.79 -28.05
CA ASN A 81 -2.50 -5.51 -28.34
C ASN A 81 -3.13 -6.16 -27.09
N HIS A 82 -2.40 -6.24 -25.98
CA HIS A 82 -2.86 -6.74 -24.68
C HIS A 82 -2.91 -5.64 -23.62
N PHE A 83 -2.97 -4.38 -24.04
CA PHE A 83 -3.11 -3.25 -23.13
C PHE A 83 -4.39 -3.38 -22.30
N SER A 84 -4.27 -3.03 -21.02
CA SER A 84 -5.39 -2.85 -20.11
C SER A 84 -5.13 -1.60 -19.29
N ARG A 85 -6.17 -0.77 -19.12
CA ARG A 85 -6.09 0.40 -18.24
C ARG A 85 -5.79 0.01 -16.79
N LYS A 86 -6.30 -1.14 -16.34
CA LYS A 86 -6.01 -1.70 -15.01
C LYS A 86 -4.73 -2.53 -15.07
N LEU A 87 -3.85 -2.34 -14.09
CA LEU A 87 -2.61 -3.09 -13.96
C LEU A 87 -2.86 -4.61 -13.80
N LYS A 88 -1.99 -5.40 -14.43
CA LYS A 88 -1.95 -6.86 -14.36
C LYS A 88 -0.93 -7.29 -13.30
N VAL A 89 -1.30 -7.12 -12.04
CA VAL A 89 -0.47 -7.46 -10.88
C VAL A 89 -1.09 -8.60 -10.07
N GLU A 90 -0.27 -9.25 -9.25
CA GLU A 90 -0.76 -10.30 -8.34
C GLU A 90 -1.36 -9.73 -7.05
N MET A 91 -0.98 -8.50 -6.67
CA MET A 91 -1.43 -7.89 -5.42
C MET A 91 -1.56 -6.37 -5.54
N PHE A 92 -2.56 -5.79 -4.87
CA PHE A 92 -2.74 -4.36 -4.68
C PHE A 92 -2.63 -4.04 -3.18
N ILE A 93 -1.78 -3.08 -2.82
CA ILE A 93 -1.68 -2.50 -1.49
C ILE A 93 -2.20 -1.07 -1.59
N ASP A 94 -3.33 -0.79 -0.94
CA ASP A 94 -4.11 0.43 -1.12
C ASP A 94 -4.95 0.69 0.14
N ASP A 95 -4.96 1.93 0.64
CA ASP A 95 -5.71 2.37 1.81
C ASP A 95 -7.22 2.21 1.66
N ARG A 96 -7.71 2.21 0.42
CA ARG A 96 -9.13 2.10 0.07
C ARG A 96 -9.58 0.68 -0.21
N ASN A 97 -8.71 -0.32 -0.06
CA ASN A 97 -9.11 -1.71 -0.17
C ASN A 97 -10.18 -2.07 0.87
N LEU A 98 -11.12 -2.94 0.48
CA LEU A 98 -12.14 -3.46 1.40
C LEU A 98 -11.44 -4.23 2.54
N GLY A 99 -11.67 -3.81 3.78
CA GLY A 99 -10.98 -4.32 4.97
C GLY A 99 -9.92 -3.38 5.52
N GLY A 100 -9.59 -2.31 4.81
CA GLY A 100 -8.59 -1.32 5.20
C GLY A 100 -7.15 -1.80 4.99
N LEU A 101 -6.20 -0.91 5.26
CA LEU A 101 -4.77 -1.16 5.17
C LEU A 101 -4.22 -1.61 6.54
N PRO A 102 -3.69 -2.84 6.65
CA PRO A 102 -2.92 -3.25 7.83
C PRO A 102 -1.64 -2.41 7.95
N ASP A 103 -1.02 -2.36 9.14
CA ASP A 103 0.30 -1.72 9.23
C ASP A 103 1.35 -2.45 8.37
N TRP A 104 2.41 -1.72 8.00
CA TRP A 104 3.45 -2.22 7.10
C TRP A 104 4.21 -3.45 7.62
N GLY A 105 4.26 -3.65 8.94
CA GLY A 105 4.84 -4.87 9.52
C GLY A 105 3.97 -6.10 9.22
N GLN A 106 2.66 -5.96 9.37
CA GLN A 106 1.69 -7.01 9.02
C GLN A 106 1.67 -7.28 7.53
N ILE A 107 1.72 -6.23 6.69
CA ILE A 107 1.80 -6.38 5.24
C ILE A 107 3.02 -7.21 4.85
N TYR A 108 4.20 -6.90 5.40
CA TYR A 108 5.42 -7.66 5.12
C TYR A 108 5.27 -9.13 5.52
N HIS A 109 4.83 -9.40 6.76
CA HIS A 109 4.65 -10.76 7.26
C HIS A 109 3.62 -11.56 6.44
N MET A 110 2.52 -10.94 6.02
CA MET A 110 1.53 -11.57 5.14
C MET A 110 2.13 -11.96 3.78
N ILE A 111 2.95 -11.08 3.20
CA ILE A 111 3.59 -11.34 1.91
C ILE A 111 4.70 -12.39 2.04
N HIS A 112 5.57 -12.25 3.04
CA HIS A 112 6.74 -13.11 3.26
C HIS A 112 6.35 -14.54 3.61
N ASP A 113 5.38 -14.72 4.53
CA ASP A 113 4.93 -16.03 4.99
C ASP A 113 3.75 -16.59 4.19
N HIS A 114 3.31 -15.89 3.13
CA HIS A 114 2.15 -16.26 2.32
C HIS A 114 0.85 -16.44 3.14
N LYS A 115 0.63 -15.56 4.14
CA LYS A 115 -0.54 -15.61 5.03
C LYS A 115 -1.68 -14.74 4.54
N THR A 116 -2.90 -15.24 4.69
CA THR A 116 -4.12 -14.44 4.49
C THR A 116 -4.40 -13.60 5.73
N TYR A 117 -5.25 -12.58 5.58
CA TYR A 117 -5.70 -11.78 6.72
C TYR A 117 -6.39 -12.63 7.81
N ASN A 118 -7.11 -13.68 7.40
CA ASN A 118 -7.75 -14.62 8.33
C ASN A 118 -6.74 -15.44 9.13
N ASP A 119 -5.58 -15.78 8.56
CA ASP A 119 -4.52 -16.48 9.29
C ASP A 119 -3.94 -15.57 10.37
N ILE A 120 -3.70 -14.30 10.07
CA ILE A 120 -3.24 -13.29 11.05
C ILE A 120 -4.26 -13.14 12.19
N LEU A 121 -5.55 -13.08 11.89
CA LEU A 121 -6.59 -12.97 12.92
C LEU A 121 -6.64 -14.22 13.83
N ARG A 122 -6.47 -15.42 13.25
CA ARG A 122 -6.41 -16.67 14.02
C ARG A 122 -5.18 -16.74 14.93
N GLU A 123 -4.03 -16.25 14.46
CA GLU A 123 -2.80 -16.18 15.26
C GLU A 123 -2.98 -15.25 16.46
N ARG A 124 -3.60 -14.07 16.29
CA ARG A 124 -3.93 -13.18 17.41
C ARG A 124 -4.90 -13.79 18.41
N SER A 125 -5.91 -14.50 17.88
CA SER A 125 -6.92 -15.18 18.69
C SER A 125 -6.30 -16.26 19.57
N SER A 126 -5.39 -17.06 19.00
CA SER A 126 -4.73 -18.16 19.69
C SER A 126 -3.65 -17.71 20.67
N GLN A 127 -3.04 -16.54 20.46
CA GLN A 127 -2.10 -15.90 21.40
C GLN A 127 -2.78 -15.17 22.57
N GLY A 128 -4.12 -15.19 22.67
CA GLY A 128 -4.84 -14.57 23.78
C GLY A 128 -4.82 -13.04 23.80
N MET A 129 -4.52 -12.40 22.67
CA MET A 129 -4.40 -10.93 22.54
C MET A 129 -5.71 -10.21 22.21
N TYR A 130 -6.86 -10.79 22.54
CA TYR A 130 -8.09 -10.01 22.68
C TYR A 130 -8.15 -9.46 24.11
N GLN A 131 -7.42 -8.36 24.37
CA GLN A 131 -8.01 -7.38 25.29
C GLN A 131 -9.07 -6.66 24.47
N GLU A 132 -10.33 -6.76 24.90
CA GLU A 132 -11.39 -5.89 24.41
C GLU A 132 -10.93 -4.45 24.62
N GLU A 133 -10.37 -3.80 23.59
CA GLU A 133 -10.36 -2.35 23.57
C GLU A 133 -11.83 -1.94 23.49
N GLU A 134 -12.41 -1.61 24.63
CA GLU A 134 -13.74 -1.00 24.71
C GLU A 134 -13.76 0.17 23.71
N MET A 135 -14.50 0.03 22.61
CA MET A 135 -14.75 1.15 21.72
C MET A 135 -15.26 2.31 22.58
N PRO A 136 -14.67 3.52 22.50
CA PRO A 136 -15.13 4.63 23.31
C PRO A 136 -16.61 4.85 23.00
N LYS A 137 -17.46 4.59 23.99
CA LYS A 137 -18.92 4.72 23.87
C LYS A 137 -19.20 6.12 23.33
N LYS A 138 -19.74 6.20 22.10
CA LYS A 138 -20.18 7.46 21.51
C LYS A 138 -21.11 8.13 22.51
N LYS A 139 -20.72 9.29 23.04
CA LYS A 139 -21.58 10.07 23.94
C LYS A 139 -22.85 10.42 23.16
N HIS A 140 -23.96 9.85 23.59
CA HIS A 140 -25.28 10.10 23.04
C HIS A 140 -25.61 11.59 23.30
N TRP A 141 -25.45 12.43 22.27
CA TRP A 141 -25.99 13.77 22.30
C TRP A 141 -27.50 13.68 22.12
N TRP A 142 -28.21 14.56 22.84
CA TRP A 142 -29.67 14.70 22.99
C TRP A 142 -30.29 13.94 24.17
N GLN A 143 -30.42 14.67 25.29
CA GLN A 143 -31.57 14.59 26.20
C GLN A 143 -32.32 15.93 26.06
N PHE A 144 -33.47 15.89 25.40
CA PHE A 144 -34.62 16.78 25.64
C PHE A 144 -35.88 15.98 25.33
#